data_AF-A0A812U1T2-F1
#
_entry.id   AF-A0A812U1T2-F1
#
_cell.length_a   1.000
_cell.length_b   1.000
_cell.length_c   1.000
_cell.angle_alpha   90.00
_cell.angle_beta   90.00
_cell.angle_gamma   90.00
#
_symmetry.space_group_name_H-M   'P 1'
#
loop_
_entity.id
_entity.type
_entity.pdbx_description
1 polymer ?
#
loop_
_entity_poly.entity_id
_entity_poly.type
_entity_poly.pdbx_seq_one_letter_code
_entity_poly.pdbx_strand_id
1 'polypeptide(L)'
;TESSEHDWTAMYTQFRVSHALGTVPYRWDQAGPDGTPYMSASLLEARFLDPLPVVVARGALFADASVEGSVKAQLVKERLDLKIEEPLMKQLGEQGKALLMQESETEWELIFSHQHLSTLPHQTRVVATFKRSPARPITSSWETPDEGAMKYADDELLMETLRDLGEVLREEIPDF
;
A
#
# COMPACT_ATOMS: atom_id res chain seq x y z
N THR A 1 20.10 -12.90 16.21
CA THR A 1 18.77 -12.36 16.60
C THR A 1 18.26 -11.31 15.62
N GLU A 2 18.87 -11.16 14.46
CA GLU A 2 18.33 -10.40 13.32
C GLU A 2 17.42 -11.33 12.52
N SER A 3 16.16 -10.93 12.21
CA SER A 3 15.35 -11.41 11.07
C SER A 3 13.83 -11.18 11.21
N SER A 4 13.32 -10.44 12.20
CA SER A 4 11.88 -10.10 12.22
C SER A 4 11.49 -9.07 11.15
N GLU A 5 12.37 -8.11 10.84
CA GLU A 5 12.12 -7.09 9.81
C GLU A 5 12.02 -7.69 8.39
N HIS A 6 12.63 -8.86 8.16
CA HIS A 6 12.62 -9.49 6.85
C HIS A 6 11.29 -10.17 6.52
N ASP A 7 10.52 -10.64 7.51
CA ASP A 7 9.26 -11.35 7.29
C ASP A 7 8.29 -10.56 6.41
N TRP A 8 8.29 -9.25 6.59
CA TRP A 8 7.35 -8.28 6.01
C TRP A 8 7.93 -7.50 4.83
N THR A 9 9.10 -7.89 4.30
CA THR A 9 9.69 -7.25 3.12
C THR A 9 8.87 -7.60 1.86
N ALA A 10 7.95 -6.72 1.50
CA ALA A 10 6.96 -6.94 0.45
C ALA A 10 6.41 -5.62 -0.12
N MET A 11 5.51 -5.73 -1.08
CA MET A 11 4.70 -4.63 -1.58
C MET A 11 3.35 -4.61 -0.88
N TYR A 12 2.94 -3.44 -0.43
CA TYR A 12 1.70 -3.20 0.32
C TYR A 12 0.73 -2.43 -0.56
N THR A 13 -0.53 -2.85 -0.57
CA THR A 13 -1.60 -2.16 -1.29
C THR A 13 -2.84 -2.04 -0.44
N GLN A 14 -3.57 -0.94 -0.65
CA GLN A 14 -4.79 -0.61 0.08
C GLN A 14 -5.99 -0.74 -0.85
N PHE A 15 -7.09 -1.29 -0.34
CA PHE A 15 -8.36 -1.28 -1.08
C PHE A 15 -9.08 0.06 -1.01
N ARG A 16 -8.73 0.91 -0.04
CA ARG A 16 -9.32 2.25 0.14
C ARG A 16 -8.35 3.32 -0.29
N VAL A 17 -8.78 4.13 -1.26
CA VAL A 17 -8.03 5.29 -1.76
C VAL A 17 -7.63 6.24 -0.63
N SER A 18 -8.56 6.58 0.27
CA SER A 18 -8.28 7.43 1.43
C SER A 18 -7.16 6.88 2.32
N HIS A 19 -7.09 5.56 2.46
CA HIS A 19 -6.05 4.92 3.26
C HIS A 19 -4.69 4.96 2.54
N ALA A 20 -4.67 4.64 1.24
CA ALA A 20 -3.46 4.79 0.42
C ALA A 20 -2.90 6.21 0.47
N LEU A 21 -3.77 7.22 0.44
CA LEU A 21 -3.39 8.63 0.48
C LEU A 21 -2.78 9.05 1.82
N GLY A 22 -3.11 8.37 2.92
CA GLY A 22 -2.45 8.53 4.21
C GLY A 22 -0.95 8.24 4.19
N THR A 23 -0.46 7.54 3.15
CA THR A 23 0.97 7.19 3.00
C THR A 23 1.80 8.22 2.22
N VAL A 24 1.15 9.21 1.59
CA VAL A 24 1.87 10.27 0.83
C VAL A 24 2.92 11.00 1.67
N PRO A 25 2.66 11.39 2.94
CA PRO A 25 3.67 12.03 3.78
C PRO A 25 4.95 11.21 3.95
N TYR A 26 4.85 9.88 3.98
CA TYR A 26 6.03 9.00 4.11
C TYR A 26 7.00 9.19 2.95
N ARG A 27 6.49 9.54 1.76
CA ARG A 27 7.35 9.83 0.60
C ARG A 27 8.16 11.12 0.79
N TRP A 28 7.63 12.10 1.52
CA TRP A 28 8.31 13.37 1.80
C TRP A 28 9.41 13.22 2.84
N ASP A 29 9.29 12.22 3.71
CA ASP A 29 10.31 11.86 4.70
C ASP A 29 11.45 11.02 4.10
N GLN A 30 11.28 10.53 2.87
CA GLN A 30 12.28 9.73 2.15
C GLN A 30 13.14 10.57 1.20
N ALA A 31 14.33 10.02 0.91
CA ALA A 31 15.25 10.53 -0.10
C ALA A 31 15.65 9.42 -1.08
N GLY A 32 16.09 9.82 -2.27
CA GLY A 32 16.69 8.94 -3.27
C GLY A 32 18.07 8.41 -2.84
N PRO A 33 18.67 7.50 -3.63
CA PRO A 33 19.99 6.94 -3.35
C PRO A 33 21.12 7.98 -3.24
N ASP A 34 20.94 9.14 -3.85
CA ASP A 34 21.84 10.30 -3.81
C ASP A 34 21.59 11.23 -2.62
N GLY A 35 20.62 10.91 -1.77
CA GLY A 35 20.18 11.76 -0.66
C GLY A 35 19.25 12.91 -1.07
N THR A 36 18.88 13.01 -2.36
CA THR A 36 17.96 14.05 -2.82
C THR A 36 16.53 13.72 -2.36
N PRO A 37 15.81 14.65 -1.69
CA PRO A 37 14.45 14.38 -1.26
C PRO A 37 13.51 14.12 -2.44
N TYR A 38 12.52 13.24 -2.26
CA TYR A 38 11.50 13.07 -3.29
C TYR A 38 10.61 14.31 -3.38
N MET A 39 10.42 14.81 -4.61
CA MET A 39 9.58 15.98 -4.91
C MET A 39 8.21 15.60 -5.50
N SER A 40 8.00 14.32 -5.78
CA SER A 40 6.72 13.79 -6.25
C SER A 40 6.38 12.44 -5.64
N ALA A 41 5.10 12.19 -5.49
CA ALA A 41 4.50 10.91 -5.11
C ALA A 41 3.33 10.64 -6.06
N SER A 42 3.07 9.39 -6.41
CA SER A 42 1.95 9.04 -7.27
C SER A 42 1.07 7.99 -6.60
N LEU A 43 -0.24 8.21 -6.65
CA LEU A 43 -1.22 7.18 -6.35
C LEU A 43 -1.36 6.29 -7.58
N LEU A 44 -1.07 5.01 -7.39
CA LEU A 44 -1.19 4.00 -8.44
C LEU A 44 -2.37 3.08 -8.13
N GLU A 45 -3.17 2.82 -9.15
CA GLU A 45 -4.10 1.70 -9.14
C GLU A 45 -3.45 0.53 -9.88
N ALA A 46 -3.52 -0.65 -9.29
CA ALA A 46 -3.07 -1.89 -9.89
C ALA A 46 -4.23 -2.87 -10.02
N ARG A 47 -4.38 -3.44 -11.21
CA ARG A 47 -5.35 -4.49 -11.51
C ARG A 47 -4.63 -5.74 -11.96
N PHE A 48 -4.71 -6.80 -11.17
CA PHE A 48 -4.27 -8.13 -11.59
C PHE A 48 -5.27 -8.70 -12.59
N LEU A 49 -4.77 -9.19 -13.72
CA LEU A 49 -5.60 -9.72 -14.81
C LEU A 49 -5.95 -11.19 -14.59
N ASP A 50 -5.07 -11.92 -13.89
CA ASP A 50 -5.28 -13.31 -13.51
C ASP A 50 -5.66 -13.42 -12.03
N PRO A 51 -6.40 -14.49 -11.64
CA PRO A 51 -6.68 -14.76 -10.24
C PRO A 51 -5.40 -14.92 -9.42
N LEU A 52 -5.31 -14.16 -8.33
CA LEU A 52 -4.20 -14.23 -7.37
C LEU A 52 -4.65 -15.04 -6.14
N PRO A 53 -4.07 -16.22 -5.87
CA PRO A 53 -4.32 -16.94 -4.64
C PRO A 53 -3.92 -16.11 -3.41
N VAL A 54 -4.83 -16.00 -2.43
CA VAL A 54 -4.60 -15.22 -1.21
C VAL A 54 -4.72 -16.10 0.04
N VAL A 55 -3.81 -15.90 0.98
CA VAL A 55 -3.95 -16.32 2.38
C VAL A 55 -4.65 -15.19 3.12
N VAL A 56 -5.72 -15.49 3.86
CA VAL A 56 -6.44 -14.48 4.63
C VAL A 56 -6.02 -14.55 6.10
N ALA A 57 -5.37 -13.49 6.58
CA ALA A 57 -5.03 -13.30 7.98
C ALA A 57 -6.02 -12.32 8.63
N ARG A 58 -6.96 -12.86 9.43
CA ARG A 58 -8.04 -12.09 10.05
C ARG A 58 -8.16 -12.35 11.55
N GLY A 59 -8.74 -11.39 12.27
CA GLY A 59 -9.03 -11.49 13.70
C GLY A 59 -8.35 -10.40 14.52
N ALA A 60 -8.79 -10.26 15.78
CA ALA A 60 -8.40 -9.17 16.67
C ALA A 60 -6.87 -9.00 16.80
N LEU A 61 -6.12 -10.11 16.81
CA LEU A 61 -4.66 -10.08 16.90
C LEU A 61 -4.00 -9.33 15.72
N PHE A 62 -4.53 -9.47 14.50
CA PHE A 62 -3.95 -8.78 13.33
C PHE A 62 -4.30 -7.30 13.31
N ALA A 63 -5.48 -6.93 13.81
CA ALA A 63 -5.92 -5.54 13.95
C ALA A 63 -5.29 -4.82 15.17
N ASP A 64 -4.70 -5.55 16.11
CA ASP A 64 -4.09 -4.96 17.29
C ASP A 64 -2.72 -4.35 16.93
N ALA A 65 -2.62 -3.02 17.01
CA ALA A 65 -1.39 -2.27 16.76
C ALA A 65 -0.34 -2.46 17.88
N SER A 66 -0.72 -2.99 19.05
CA SER A 66 0.23 -3.31 20.13
C SER A 66 0.94 -4.65 19.92
N VAL A 67 0.44 -5.49 19.01
CA VAL A 67 1.05 -6.77 18.66
C VAL A 67 2.12 -6.55 17.59
N GLU A 68 3.36 -6.94 17.89
CA GLU A 68 4.47 -6.84 16.97
C GLU A 68 4.24 -7.64 15.68
N GLY A 69 4.75 -7.12 14.56
CA GLY A 69 4.71 -7.81 13.27
C GLY A 69 5.39 -9.19 13.29
N SER A 70 6.45 -9.36 14.10
CA SER A 70 7.15 -10.63 14.31
C SER A 70 6.21 -11.74 14.80
N VAL A 71 5.36 -11.42 15.79
CA VAL A 71 4.37 -12.33 16.37
C VAL A 71 3.29 -12.65 15.36
N LYS A 72 2.79 -11.64 14.63
CA LYS A 72 1.81 -11.84 13.53
C LYS A 72 2.37 -12.78 12.47
N ALA A 73 3.63 -12.59 12.06
CA ALA A 73 4.28 -13.43 11.06
C ALA A 73 4.49 -14.87 11.54
N GLN A 74 4.94 -15.05 12.79
CA GLN A 74 5.11 -16.38 13.38
C GLN A 74 3.80 -17.17 13.36
N LEU A 75 2.68 -16.56 13.75
CA LEU A 75 1.37 -17.22 13.73
C LEU A 75 0.95 -17.67 12.34
N VAL A 76 1.19 -16.83 11.32
CA VAL A 76 0.90 -17.21 9.93
C VAL A 76 1.79 -18.38 9.50
N LYS A 77 3.10 -18.32 9.82
CA LYS A 77 4.06 -19.38 9.49
C LYS A 77 3.68 -20.71 10.14
N GLU A 78 3.39 -20.73 11.44
CA GLU A 78 2.95 -21.92 12.16
C GLU A 78 1.65 -22.49 11.58
N ARG A 79 0.68 -21.63 11.26
CA ARG A 79 -0.63 -22.09 10.76
C ARG A 79 -0.56 -22.74 9.38
N LEU A 80 0.43 -22.35 8.58
CA LEU A 80 0.67 -22.80 7.22
C LEU A 80 1.81 -23.82 7.10
N ASP A 81 2.40 -24.25 8.21
CA ASP A 81 3.56 -25.16 8.24
C ASP A 81 4.76 -24.63 7.42
N LEU A 82 5.01 -23.32 7.53
CA LEU A 82 6.15 -22.64 6.94
C LEU A 82 7.35 -22.65 7.88
N LYS A 83 8.56 -22.51 7.33
CA LYS A 83 9.78 -22.47 8.12
C LYS A 83 9.86 -21.17 8.90
N ILE A 84 10.09 -21.25 10.21
CA ILE A 84 10.08 -20.09 11.11
C ILE A 84 11.26 -19.15 10.82
N GLU A 85 12.37 -19.70 10.37
CA GLU A 85 13.65 -19.03 10.12
C GLU A 85 13.70 -18.31 8.77
N GLU A 86 12.74 -18.56 7.88
CA GLU A 86 12.67 -17.91 6.56
C GLU A 86 11.63 -16.78 6.54
N PRO A 87 11.86 -15.70 5.77
CA PRO A 87 10.91 -14.59 5.67
C PRO A 87 9.53 -15.02 5.15
N LEU A 88 8.47 -14.66 5.86
CA LEU A 88 7.07 -14.99 5.53
C LEU A 88 6.73 -14.64 4.09
N MET A 89 6.89 -13.37 3.69
CA MET A 89 6.46 -12.92 2.36
C MET A 89 7.27 -13.56 1.23
N LYS A 90 8.53 -13.94 1.49
CA LYS A 90 9.33 -14.73 0.54
C LYS A 90 8.70 -16.11 0.32
N GLN A 91 8.42 -16.85 1.39
CA GLN A 91 7.84 -18.19 1.33
C GLN A 91 6.44 -18.20 0.68
N LEU A 92 5.62 -17.18 0.96
CA LEU A 92 4.32 -17.03 0.28
C LEU A 92 4.48 -16.76 -1.22
N GLY A 93 5.45 -15.90 -1.60
CA GLY A 93 5.78 -15.64 -3.00
C GLY A 93 6.27 -16.87 -3.77
N GLU A 94 7.10 -17.71 -3.16
CA GLU A 94 7.55 -18.98 -3.74
C GLU A 94 6.39 -19.97 -3.98
N GLN A 95 5.30 -19.83 -3.21
CA GLN A 95 4.06 -20.58 -3.39
C GLN A 95 3.04 -19.90 -4.33
N GLY A 96 3.38 -18.74 -4.91
CA GLY A 96 2.47 -17.96 -5.74
C GLY A 96 1.24 -17.44 -4.98
N LYS A 97 1.39 -17.17 -3.67
CA LYS A 97 0.32 -16.68 -2.80
C LYS A 97 0.63 -15.28 -2.31
N ALA A 98 -0.38 -14.41 -2.33
CA ALA A 98 -0.35 -13.16 -1.58
C ALA A 98 -0.97 -13.33 -0.19
N LEU A 99 -0.84 -12.31 0.64
CA LEU A 99 -1.46 -12.21 1.95
C LEU A 99 -2.50 -11.10 1.93
N LEU A 100 -3.71 -11.40 2.36
CA LEU A 100 -4.77 -10.44 2.63
C LEU A 100 -4.90 -10.30 4.15
N MET A 101 -4.47 -9.18 4.70
CA MET A 101 -4.42 -8.95 6.14
C MET A 101 -5.46 -7.93 6.59
N GLN A 102 -6.14 -8.24 7.69
CA GLN A 102 -7.07 -7.33 8.33
C GLN A 102 -6.32 -6.38 9.28
N GLU A 103 -6.41 -5.07 9.02
CA GLU A 103 -5.82 -4.04 9.89
C GLU A 103 -6.86 -3.43 10.83
N SER A 104 -8.11 -3.34 10.39
CA SER A 104 -9.24 -2.92 11.23
C SER A 104 -10.50 -3.69 10.83
N GLU A 105 -11.65 -3.39 11.45
CA GLU A 105 -12.92 -4.00 11.05
C GLU A 105 -13.26 -3.74 9.58
N THR A 106 -12.78 -2.62 9.04
CA THR A 106 -13.17 -2.16 7.70
C THR A 106 -11.99 -1.92 6.76
N GLU A 107 -10.77 -2.09 7.24
CA GLU A 107 -9.54 -1.90 6.46
C GLU A 107 -8.79 -3.21 6.29
N TRP A 108 -8.40 -3.44 5.05
CA TRP A 108 -7.70 -4.62 4.59
C TRP A 108 -6.53 -4.18 3.73
N GLU A 109 -5.43 -4.90 3.85
CA GLU A 109 -4.26 -4.75 3.01
C GLU A 109 -4.04 -6.01 2.20
N LEU A 110 -3.79 -5.84 0.90
CA LEU A 110 -3.23 -6.89 0.07
C LEU A 110 -1.71 -6.70 0.00
N ILE A 111 -0.99 -7.70 0.51
CA ILE A 111 0.45 -7.72 0.63
C ILE A 111 0.97 -8.82 -0.28
N PHE A 112 1.87 -8.50 -1.19
CA PHE A 112 2.44 -9.48 -2.11
C PHE A 112 3.96 -9.36 -2.19
N SER A 113 4.63 -10.51 -2.30
CA SER A 113 6.07 -10.56 -2.57
C SER A 113 6.44 -9.79 -3.84
N HIS A 114 7.63 -9.18 -3.85
CA HIS A 114 8.21 -8.53 -5.03
C HIS A 114 8.27 -9.47 -6.25
N GLN A 115 8.38 -10.79 -6.03
CA GLN A 115 8.36 -11.78 -7.10
C GLN A 115 7.02 -11.82 -7.85
N HIS A 116 5.90 -11.47 -7.22
CA HIS A 116 4.60 -11.43 -7.90
C HIS A 116 4.53 -10.37 -8.98
N LEU A 117 5.24 -9.25 -8.81
CA LEU A 117 5.25 -8.18 -9.82
C LEU A 117 5.89 -8.60 -11.14
N SER A 118 6.83 -9.55 -11.12
CA SER A 118 7.47 -10.04 -12.33
C SER A 118 6.71 -11.18 -13.01
N THR A 119 5.76 -11.83 -12.31
CA THR A 119 5.10 -13.06 -12.79
C THR A 119 3.61 -12.91 -13.03
N LEU A 120 2.92 -12.02 -12.31
CA LEU A 120 1.49 -11.83 -12.46
C LEU A 120 1.20 -10.78 -13.53
N PRO A 121 0.43 -11.11 -14.57
CA PRO A 121 -0.08 -10.11 -15.50
C PRO A 121 -0.93 -9.09 -14.75
N HIS A 122 -0.55 -7.83 -14.87
CA HIS A 122 -1.23 -6.73 -14.22
C HIS A 122 -1.21 -5.49 -15.11
N GLN A 123 -2.19 -4.62 -14.89
CA GLN A 123 -2.21 -3.27 -15.42
C GLN A 123 -2.03 -2.31 -14.27
N THR A 124 -1.23 -1.26 -14.48
CA THR A 124 -1.15 -0.14 -13.56
C THR A 124 -1.58 1.14 -14.27
N ARG A 125 -2.26 2.02 -13.53
CA ARG A 125 -2.50 3.40 -13.96
C ARG A 125 -2.12 4.38 -12.85
N VAL A 126 -1.60 5.53 -13.24
CA VAL A 126 -1.44 6.67 -12.35
C VAL A 126 -2.81 7.30 -12.19
N VAL A 127 -3.31 7.34 -10.96
CA VAL A 127 -4.58 7.99 -10.62
C VAL A 127 -4.35 9.47 -10.36
N ALA A 128 -3.33 9.78 -9.56
CA ALA A 128 -2.96 11.14 -9.22
C ALA A 128 -1.44 11.24 -8.96
N THR A 129 -0.87 12.39 -9.25
CA THR A 129 0.51 12.73 -8.86
C THR A 129 0.53 13.96 -7.97
N PHE A 130 1.10 13.81 -6.78
CA PHE A 130 1.26 14.83 -5.77
C PHE A 130 2.66 15.44 -5.89
N LYS A 131 2.75 16.76 -5.71
CA LYS A 131 4.02 17.49 -5.67
C LYS A 131 4.27 18.01 -4.26
N ARG A 132 5.50 17.85 -3.80
CA ARG A 132 5.96 18.36 -2.51
C ARG A 132 6.17 19.87 -2.57
N SER A 133 5.82 20.57 -1.50
CA SER A 133 6.20 21.97 -1.28
C SER A 133 7.73 22.10 -1.14
N PRO A 134 8.37 23.03 -1.86
CA PRO A 134 9.80 23.31 -1.65
C PRO A 134 10.10 23.86 -0.25
N ALA A 135 9.11 24.44 0.43
CA ALA A 135 9.29 25.11 1.72
C ALA A 135 8.99 24.21 2.93
N ARG A 136 8.19 23.15 2.76
CA ARG A 136 7.68 22.28 3.84
C ARG A 136 7.50 20.85 3.35
N PRO A 137 7.61 19.81 4.19
CA PRO A 137 7.37 18.42 3.81
C PRO A 137 5.87 18.10 3.71
N ILE A 138 5.13 18.93 2.97
CA ILE A 138 3.70 18.79 2.72
C ILE A 138 3.44 18.78 1.22
N THR A 139 2.27 18.30 0.81
CA THR A 139 1.83 18.38 -0.57
C THR A 139 1.43 19.82 -0.92
N SER A 140 1.98 20.40 -1.99
CA SER A 140 1.62 21.76 -2.46
C SER A 140 0.62 21.77 -3.60
N SER A 141 0.61 20.74 -4.44
CA SER A 141 -0.28 20.61 -5.59
C SER A 141 -0.38 19.15 -6.00
N TRP A 142 -1.33 18.84 -6.86
CA TRP A 142 -1.50 17.51 -7.44
C TRP A 142 -2.09 17.60 -8.84
N GLU A 143 -2.06 16.50 -9.57
CA GLU A 143 -2.59 16.43 -10.94
C GLU A 143 -3.17 15.03 -11.22
N THR A 144 -4.28 14.96 -11.96
CA THR A 144 -4.76 13.73 -12.60
C THR A 144 -4.31 13.69 -14.06
N PRO A 145 -4.22 12.51 -14.68
CA PRO A 145 -3.96 12.41 -16.12
C PRO A 145 -4.99 13.16 -16.99
N ASP A 146 -6.26 13.20 -16.55
CA ASP A 146 -7.38 13.67 -17.38
C ASP A 146 -7.73 15.15 -17.17
N GLU A 147 -7.54 15.69 -15.97
CA GLU A 147 -7.98 17.05 -15.61
C GLU A 147 -6.82 18.05 -15.45
N GLY A 148 -5.58 17.58 -15.47
CA GLY A 148 -4.39 18.42 -15.33
C GLY A 148 -4.10 18.86 -13.90
N ALA A 149 -3.30 19.92 -13.73
CA ALA A 149 -2.75 20.32 -12.43
C ALA A 149 -3.75 21.16 -11.61
N MET A 150 -4.03 20.68 -10.39
CA MET A 150 -4.81 21.35 -9.36
C MET A 150 -3.89 21.84 -8.23
N LYS A 151 -4.08 23.09 -7.79
CA LYS A 151 -3.32 23.69 -6.67
C LYS A 151 -4.19 23.72 -5.42
N TYR A 152 -3.59 23.44 -4.27
CA TYR A 152 -4.23 23.67 -2.98
C TYR A 152 -4.17 25.16 -2.64
N ALA A 153 -5.27 25.71 -2.14
CA ALA A 153 -5.28 27.06 -1.55
C ALA A 153 -4.99 27.01 -0.03
N ASP A 154 -5.34 25.92 0.67
CA ASP A 154 -5.12 25.69 2.11
C ASP A 154 -5.23 24.19 2.52
N ASP A 155 -5.03 23.89 3.81
CA ASP A 155 -5.01 22.53 4.39
C ASP A 155 -6.42 21.89 4.49
N GLU A 156 -7.52 22.66 4.51
CA GLU A 156 -8.89 22.12 4.54
C GLU A 156 -9.26 21.48 3.20
N LEU A 157 -8.84 22.11 2.09
CA LEU A 157 -9.03 21.59 0.73
C LEU A 157 -8.31 20.26 0.46
N LEU A 158 -7.26 19.92 1.20
CA LEU A 158 -6.61 18.61 1.07
C LEU A 158 -7.58 17.49 1.44
N MET A 159 -8.18 17.55 2.63
CA MET A 159 -9.07 16.49 3.10
C MET A 159 -10.36 16.38 2.29
N GLU A 160 -10.87 17.51 1.79
CA GLU A 160 -12.01 17.55 0.86
C GLU A 160 -11.63 16.93 -0.49
N THR A 161 -10.45 17.25 -1.04
CA THR A 161 -9.97 16.65 -2.29
C THR A 161 -9.68 15.15 -2.18
N LEU A 162 -9.09 14.68 -1.07
CA LEU A 162 -8.88 13.24 -0.86
C LEU A 162 -10.23 12.50 -0.74
N ARG A 163 -11.27 13.19 -0.24
CA ARG A 163 -12.64 12.68 -0.21
C ARG A 163 -13.24 12.67 -1.61
N ASP A 164 -13.16 13.76 -2.35
CA ASP A 164 -13.67 13.90 -3.72
C ASP A 164 -13.00 12.89 -4.65
N LEU A 165 -11.68 12.71 -4.57
CA LEU A 165 -10.97 11.67 -5.32
C LEU A 165 -11.46 10.26 -4.94
N GLY A 166 -11.73 10.04 -3.65
CA GLY A 166 -12.29 8.79 -3.15
C GLY A 166 -13.74 8.53 -3.59
N GLU A 167 -14.53 9.58 -3.80
CA GLU A 167 -15.93 9.51 -4.27
C GLU A 167 -16.01 9.37 -5.80
N VAL A 168 -15.25 10.16 -6.56
CA VAL A 168 -15.15 10.07 -8.03
C VAL A 168 -14.69 8.68 -8.47
N LEU A 169 -13.70 8.09 -7.79
CA LEU A 169 -13.22 6.75 -8.12
C LEU A 169 -14.21 5.63 -7.77
N ARG A 170 -15.22 5.86 -6.91
CA ARG A 170 -16.27 4.88 -6.63
C ARG A 170 -17.31 4.80 -7.74
N GLU A 171 -17.58 5.89 -8.45
CA GLU A 171 -18.60 5.94 -9.50
C GLU A 171 -18.17 5.24 -10.80
N GLU A 172 -16.85 5.09 -11.02
CA GLU A 172 -16.29 4.50 -12.25
C GLU A 172 -15.98 3.00 -12.15
N ILE A 173 -16.07 2.40 -10.97
CA ILE A 173 -15.85 0.96 -10.80
C ILE A 173 -17.24 0.29 -10.86
N PRO A 174 -17.63 -0.37 -11.98
CA PRO A 174 -18.90 -1.06 -12.04
C PRO A 174 -18.98 -2.10 -10.92
N ASP A 175 -20.13 -2.17 -10.24
CA ASP A 175 -20.42 -3.16 -9.20
C ASP A 175 -20.03 -4.56 -9.70
N PHE A 176 -19.09 -5.18 -8.99
CA PHE A 176 -18.70 -6.58 -9.18
C PHE A 176 -19.49 -7.49 -8.24
#